data_AF-A0A521INJ3-F1
#
_entry.id   AF-A0A521INJ3-F1
#
_cell.length_a   1.000
_cell.length_b   1.000
_cell.length_c   1.000
_cell.angle_alpha   90.00
_cell.angle_beta   90.00
_cell.angle_gamma   90.00
#
_symmetry.space_group_name_H-M   'P 1'
#
loop_
_entity.id
_entity.type
_entity.pdbx_description
1 polymer ?
#
loop_
_entity_poly.entity_id
_entity_poly.type
_entity_poly.pdbx_seq_one_letter_code
_entity_poly.pdbx_strand_id
1 'polypeptide(L)'
;MTEERIIQNPKNGLVVLIVNTLAILIAIGVFVASIVMGRATYPGLLSIGLTVVSALYAFIIGPIMYVGLKVLTKNEALVLTLFGKYYGTLKQDGFFFVNPFCSAFNPTAGTNPSTGATREKKKEQIVVSPQGMNVEFKLSKKKISLKAMTLNNDKQKINDSLGNPIIIGVVVIWKVVDTAKAVFNVDNYIEYISIQTDASLR
;
A
#
# COMPACT_ATOMS: atom_id res chain seq x y z
N MET A 1 0.36 -19.41 11.97
CA MET A 1 0.06 -19.17 10.54
C MET A 1 -1.11 -18.21 10.48
N THR A 2 -0.97 -17.05 9.84
CA THR A 2 -2.03 -16.04 9.84
C THR A 2 -3.03 -16.37 8.72
N GLU A 3 -4.28 -16.66 9.07
CA GLU A 3 -5.35 -16.82 8.08
C GLU A 3 -5.80 -15.46 7.54
N GLU A 4 -6.12 -15.44 6.25
CA GLU A 4 -6.47 -14.22 5.55
C GLU A 4 -7.82 -13.66 6.03
N ARG A 5 -7.79 -12.45 6.60
CA ARG A 5 -9.00 -11.72 6.99
C ARG A 5 -9.34 -10.69 5.93
N ILE A 6 -10.37 -11.00 5.12
CA ILE A 6 -10.83 -10.11 4.05
C ILE A 6 -11.78 -9.07 4.65
N ILE A 7 -11.42 -7.79 4.54
CA ILE A 7 -12.29 -6.67 4.94
C ILE A 7 -13.23 -6.39 3.77
N GLN A 8 -14.53 -6.70 3.92
CA GLN A 8 -15.51 -6.67 2.83
C GLN A 8 -16.39 -5.41 2.78
N ASN A 9 -15.92 -4.24 3.23
CA ASN A 9 -16.78 -3.05 3.30
C ASN A 9 -16.36 -1.90 2.35
N PRO A 10 -16.73 -1.96 1.05
CA PRO A 10 -16.24 -1.07 0.01
C PRO A 10 -16.97 0.27 -0.13
N LYS A 11 -18.08 0.49 0.58
CA LYS A 11 -18.95 1.65 0.32
C LYS A 11 -18.66 2.89 1.18
N ASN A 12 -17.75 2.80 2.14
CA ASN A 12 -17.56 3.87 3.12
C ASN A 12 -16.49 4.90 2.72
N GLY A 13 -15.60 4.62 1.75
CA GLY A 13 -14.50 5.55 1.43
C GLY A 13 -14.98 6.89 0.89
N LEU A 14 -15.92 6.89 -0.06
CA LEU A 14 -16.43 8.13 -0.67
C LEU A 14 -17.27 8.92 0.33
N VAL A 15 -18.11 8.24 1.09
CA VAL A 15 -18.93 8.84 2.16
C VAL A 15 -18.03 9.50 3.20
N VAL A 16 -16.98 8.80 3.67
CA VAL A 16 -16.04 9.35 4.65
C VAL A 16 -15.27 10.55 4.07
N LEU A 17 -14.90 10.52 2.79
CA LEU A 17 -14.27 11.68 2.15
C LEU A 17 -15.20 12.89 2.16
N ILE A 18 -16.45 12.75 1.73
CA ILE A 18 -17.41 13.87 1.68
C ILE A 18 -17.76 14.38 3.07
N VAL A 19 -17.98 13.47 4.03
CA VAL A 19 -18.29 13.84 5.41
C VAL A 19 -17.10 14.54 6.08
N ASN A 20 -15.87 14.06 5.87
CA ASN A 20 -14.67 14.69 6.42
C ASN A 20 -14.38 16.05 5.78
N THR A 21 -14.55 16.20 4.46
CA THR A 21 -14.40 17.51 3.80
C THR A 21 -15.42 18.52 4.32
N LEU A 22 -16.70 18.13 4.42
CA LEU A 22 -17.76 18.99 4.95
C LEU A 22 -17.51 19.36 6.42
N ALA A 23 -17.11 18.41 7.25
CA ALA A 23 -16.80 18.66 8.65
C ALA A 23 -15.63 19.64 8.84
N ILE A 24 -14.61 19.59 7.98
CA ILE A 24 -13.50 20.55 7.99
C ILE A 24 -14.00 21.95 7.60
N LEU A 25 -14.85 22.06 6.57
CA LEU A 25 -15.43 23.36 6.19
C LEU A 25 -16.26 23.97 7.32
N ILE A 26 -17.08 23.16 7.99
CA ILE A 26 -17.86 23.58 9.16
C ILE A 26 -16.91 24.01 10.30
N ALA A 27 -15.87 23.24 10.59
CA ALA A 27 -14.91 23.58 11.63
C ALA A 27 -14.17 24.89 11.36
N ILE A 28 -13.82 25.17 10.10
CA ILE A 28 -13.22 26.45 9.70
C ILE A 28 -14.22 27.60 9.88
N GLY A 29 -15.49 27.41 9.48
CA GLY A 29 -16.54 28.40 9.68
C GLY A 29 -16.77 28.73 11.16
N VAL A 30 -16.83 27.70 12.01
CA VAL A 30 -16.94 27.83 13.47
C VAL A 30 -15.70 28.52 14.05
N PHE A 31 -14.51 28.19 13.56
CA PHE A 31 -13.26 28.83 14.01
C PHE A 31 -13.28 30.35 13.73
N VAL A 32 -13.68 30.76 12.52
CA VAL A 32 -13.76 32.18 12.14
C VAL A 32 -14.87 32.89 12.94
N ALA A 33 -16.05 32.29 13.06
CA ALA A 33 -17.16 32.83 13.83
C ALA A 33 -16.80 32.99 15.32
N SER A 34 -16.07 32.02 15.88
CA SER A 34 -15.56 32.06 17.25
C SER A 34 -14.57 33.20 17.48
N ILE A 35 -13.71 33.51 16.51
CA ILE A 35 -12.79 34.65 16.62
C ILE A 35 -13.54 36.00 16.55
N VAL A 36 -14.50 36.13 15.64
CA VAL A 36 -15.19 37.41 15.36
C VAL A 36 -16.28 37.70 16.41
N MET A 37 -17.16 36.74 16.70
CA MET A 37 -18.30 36.92 17.61
C MET A 37 -18.06 36.37 19.02
N GLY A 38 -17.08 35.49 19.20
CA GLY A 38 -16.80 34.87 20.50
C GLY A 38 -16.27 35.85 21.55
N ARG A 39 -15.73 37.00 21.15
CA ARG A 39 -15.35 38.09 22.08
C ARG A 39 -16.53 38.96 22.51
N ALA A 40 -17.59 39.03 21.71
CA ALA A 40 -18.73 39.92 21.94
C ALA A 40 -19.96 39.20 22.54
N THR A 41 -20.19 37.93 22.19
CA THR A 41 -21.44 37.21 22.51
C THR A 41 -21.29 36.23 23.69
N TYR A 42 -20.10 35.62 23.87
CA TYR A 42 -19.81 34.66 24.94
C TYR A 42 -18.44 34.97 25.57
N PRO A 43 -18.33 36.01 26.41
CA PRO A 43 -17.07 36.32 27.09
C PRO A 43 -16.75 35.21 28.09
N GLY A 44 -15.65 34.47 27.88
CA GLY A 44 -15.16 33.48 28.84
C GLY A 44 -14.51 32.24 28.23
N LEU A 45 -14.36 31.22 29.07
CA LEU A 45 -13.69 29.94 28.77
C LEU A 45 -14.30 29.21 27.55
N LEU A 46 -15.60 29.41 27.27
CA LEU A 46 -16.31 28.73 26.19
C LEU A 46 -15.83 29.14 24.79
N SER A 47 -15.58 30.43 24.52
CA SER A 47 -15.12 30.88 23.19
C SER A 47 -13.67 30.45 22.93
N ILE A 48 -12.83 30.47 23.96
CA ILE A 48 -11.46 29.92 23.88
C ILE A 48 -11.51 28.42 23.60
N GLY A 49 -12.33 27.68 24.34
CA GLY A 49 -12.51 26.23 24.15
C GLY A 49 -12.99 25.87 22.75
N LEU A 50 -14.02 26.55 22.24
CA LEU A 50 -14.56 26.34 20.91
C LEU A 50 -13.51 26.59 19.82
N THR A 51 -12.75 27.69 19.95
CA THR A 51 -11.67 28.06 19.02
C THR A 51 -10.57 27.00 18.97
N VAL A 52 -10.15 26.50 20.13
CA VAL A 52 -9.10 25.47 20.23
C VAL A 52 -9.59 24.15 19.63
N VAL A 53 -10.80 23.73 19.96
CA VAL A 53 -11.37 22.46 19.44
C VAL A 53 -11.55 22.52 17.92
N SER A 54 -12.09 23.62 17.39
CA SER A 54 -12.27 23.78 15.94
C SER A 54 -10.93 23.84 15.20
N ALA A 55 -9.92 24.50 15.77
CA ALA A 55 -8.58 24.55 15.21
C ALA A 55 -7.90 23.16 15.21
N LEU A 56 -7.96 22.43 16.32
CA LEU A 56 -7.41 21.08 16.41
C LEU A 56 -8.05 20.13 15.38
N TYR A 57 -9.37 20.22 15.22
CA TYR A 57 -10.05 19.40 14.22
C TYR A 57 -9.63 19.78 12.79
N ALA A 58 -9.65 21.06 12.44
CA ALA A 58 -9.36 21.52 11.09
C ALA A 58 -7.90 21.33 10.65
N PHE A 59 -6.94 21.55 11.55
CA PHE A 59 -5.51 21.56 11.21
C PHE A 59 -4.78 20.24 11.52
N ILE A 60 -5.27 19.44 12.47
CA ILE A 60 -4.60 18.20 12.87
C ILE A 60 -5.42 16.98 12.45
N ILE A 61 -6.64 16.84 12.99
CA ILE A 61 -7.42 15.61 12.85
C ILE A 61 -7.90 15.40 11.41
N GLY A 62 -8.47 16.45 10.79
CA GLY A 62 -8.99 16.42 9.43
C GLY A 62 -7.95 15.98 8.39
N PRO A 63 -6.74 16.61 8.35
CA PRO A 63 -5.66 16.20 7.46
C PRO A 63 -5.21 14.74 7.66
N ILE A 64 -5.06 14.30 8.92
CA ILE A 64 -4.65 12.92 9.23
C ILE A 64 -5.68 11.92 8.72
N MET A 65 -6.96 12.25 8.79
CA MET A 65 -8.04 11.36 8.34
C MET A 65 -7.97 11.06 6.83
N TYR A 66 -7.45 11.96 5.99
CA TYR A 66 -7.26 11.68 4.56
C TYR A 66 -6.20 10.59 4.28
N VAL A 67 -5.22 10.39 5.17
CA VAL A 67 -4.20 9.34 5.02
C VAL A 67 -4.81 7.94 5.01
N GLY A 68 -5.95 7.77 5.70
CA GLY A 68 -6.72 6.54 5.77
C GLY A 68 -7.44 6.15 4.48
N LEU A 69 -7.57 7.06 3.52
CA LEU A 69 -8.26 6.78 2.26
C LEU A 69 -7.35 6.00 1.29
N LYS A 70 -7.86 4.90 0.75
CA LYS A 70 -7.13 4.01 -0.16
C LYS A 70 -7.99 3.67 -1.37
N VAL A 71 -7.39 3.73 -2.55
CA VAL A 71 -8.03 3.34 -3.82
C VAL A 71 -7.43 2.02 -4.32
N LEU A 72 -8.29 1.05 -4.58
CA LEU A 72 -7.91 -0.27 -5.07
C LEU A 72 -8.56 -0.52 -6.43
N THR A 73 -7.75 -0.96 -7.40
CA THR A 73 -8.25 -1.29 -8.74
C THR A 73 -8.52 -2.78 -8.86
N LYS A 74 -9.17 -3.19 -9.95
CA LYS A 74 -9.56 -4.59 -10.16
C LYS A 74 -8.34 -5.52 -10.19
N ASN A 75 -8.45 -6.65 -9.49
CA ASN A 75 -7.39 -7.67 -9.37
C ASN A 75 -6.11 -7.16 -8.70
N GLU A 76 -6.21 -6.16 -7.83
CA GLU A 76 -5.16 -5.75 -6.90
C GLU A 76 -5.58 -6.04 -5.47
N ALA A 77 -4.60 -6.31 -4.61
CA ALA A 77 -4.79 -6.45 -3.19
C ALA A 77 -3.86 -5.54 -2.39
N LEU A 78 -4.33 -5.16 -1.21
CA LEU A 78 -3.57 -4.38 -0.25
C LEU A 78 -3.55 -5.13 1.07
N VAL A 79 -2.36 -5.55 1.50
CA VAL A 79 -2.14 -6.18 2.80
C VAL A 79 -1.81 -5.07 3.81
N LEU A 80 -2.65 -4.95 4.84
CA LEU A 80 -2.56 -3.89 5.83
C LEU A 80 -2.05 -4.40 7.17
N THR A 81 -1.11 -3.65 7.73
CA THR A 81 -0.60 -3.83 9.08
C THR A 81 -0.91 -2.60 9.92
N LEU A 82 -1.25 -2.82 11.18
CA LEU A 82 -1.50 -1.78 12.18
C LEU A 82 -0.56 -2.03 13.37
N PHE A 83 0.35 -1.09 13.63
CA PHE A 83 1.37 -1.20 14.69
C PHE A 83 2.14 -2.54 14.69
N GLY A 84 2.54 -3.00 13.50
CA GLY A 84 3.29 -4.26 13.33
C GLY A 84 2.44 -5.54 13.39
N LYS A 85 1.14 -5.44 13.70
CA LYS A 85 0.20 -6.58 13.66
C LYS A 85 -0.56 -6.61 12.34
N TYR A 86 -0.85 -7.80 11.83
CA TYR A 86 -1.71 -7.98 10.66
C TYR A 86 -3.12 -7.46 10.99
N TYR A 87 -3.59 -6.49 10.20
CA TYR A 87 -4.91 -5.88 10.37
C TYR A 87 -5.94 -6.55 9.46
N GLY A 88 -5.56 -6.84 8.22
CA GLY A 88 -6.42 -7.47 7.24
C GLY A 88 -5.92 -7.25 5.81
N THR A 89 -6.66 -7.82 4.86
CA THR A 89 -6.41 -7.66 3.43
C THR A 89 -7.64 -7.03 2.77
N LEU A 90 -7.40 -6.04 1.91
CA LEU A 90 -8.38 -5.53 0.95
C LEU A 90 -8.15 -6.18 -0.41
N LYS A 91 -9.18 -6.80 -0.99
CA LYS A 91 -9.16 -7.40 -2.34
C LYS A 91 -10.22 -6.87 -3.29
N GLN A 92 -11.26 -6.25 -2.75
CA GLN A 92 -12.38 -5.72 -3.51
C GLN A 92 -11.96 -4.41 -4.18
N ASP A 93 -12.39 -4.19 -5.41
CA ASP A 93 -12.20 -2.93 -6.11
C ASP A 93 -13.06 -1.84 -5.49
N GLY A 94 -12.54 -0.61 -5.48
CA GLY A 94 -13.26 0.54 -4.97
C GLY A 94 -12.42 1.49 -4.12
N PHE A 95 -13.13 2.38 -3.43
CA PHE A 95 -12.54 3.41 -2.59
C PHE A 95 -12.88 3.14 -1.12
N PHE A 96 -11.84 2.88 -0.33
CA PHE A 96 -11.96 2.43 1.04
C PHE A 96 -11.40 3.46 2.01
N PHE A 97 -12.03 3.55 3.17
CA PHE A 97 -11.46 4.23 4.32
C PHE A 97 -10.97 3.18 5.30
N VAL A 98 -9.67 3.19 5.57
CA VAL A 98 -9.05 2.42 6.65
C VAL A 98 -8.50 3.37 7.68
N ASN A 99 -8.17 2.84 8.86
CA ASN A 99 -7.54 3.64 9.89
C ASN A 99 -6.25 4.31 9.33
N PRO A 100 -6.04 5.62 9.54
CA PRO A 100 -4.88 6.35 9.02
C PRO A 100 -3.53 5.78 9.47
N PHE A 101 -3.48 5.03 10.58
CA PHE A 101 -2.29 4.36 11.07
C PHE A 101 -2.00 3.01 10.39
N CYS A 102 -2.85 2.56 9.45
CA CYS A 102 -2.61 1.33 8.70
C CYS A 102 -1.56 1.56 7.61
N SER A 103 -0.48 0.77 7.65
CA SER A 103 0.53 0.76 6.61
C SER A 103 0.33 -0.43 5.67
N ALA A 104 0.47 -0.19 4.37
CA ALA A 104 0.50 -1.28 3.40
C ALA A 104 1.92 -1.85 3.29
N PHE A 105 2.01 -3.17 3.30
CA PHE A 105 3.28 -3.88 3.20
C PHE A 105 3.29 -4.73 1.91
N ASN A 106 4.34 -4.53 1.11
CA ASN A 106 4.57 -5.32 -0.11
C ASN A 106 6.08 -5.58 -0.27
N PRO A 107 6.57 -6.79 0.01
CA PRO A 107 7.98 -7.11 -0.12
C PRO A 107 8.45 -7.21 -1.58
N THR A 108 7.53 -7.41 -2.53
CA THR A 108 7.88 -7.70 -3.93
C THR A 108 7.88 -6.46 -4.81
N ALA A 109 7.83 -5.26 -4.22
CA ALA A 109 7.75 -3.99 -4.94
C ALA A 109 8.94 -3.74 -5.90
N GLY A 110 10.09 -4.39 -5.68
CA GLY A 110 11.30 -4.28 -6.49
C GLY A 110 11.62 -5.48 -7.38
N THR A 111 10.87 -6.58 -7.27
CA THR A 111 11.13 -7.82 -8.03
C THR A 111 10.39 -7.85 -9.35
N ASN A 112 11.09 -8.27 -10.41
CA ASN A 112 10.46 -8.53 -11.70
C ASN A 112 9.69 -9.86 -11.63
N PRO A 113 8.37 -9.87 -11.86
CA PRO A 113 7.57 -11.08 -11.74
C PRO A 113 7.87 -12.15 -12.79
N SER A 114 8.45 -11.74 -13.92
CA SER A 114 8.78 -12.64 -15.03
C SER A 114 10.07 -13.42 -14.85
N THR A 115 11.02 -12.89 -14.09
CA THR A 115 12.35 -13.50 -13.92
C THR A 115 12.68 -13.80 -12.47
N GLY A 116 11.88 -13.33 -11.51
CA GLY A 116 12.18 -13.42 -10.07
C GLY A 116 13.37 -12.56 -9.63
N ALA A 117 14.07 -11.89 -10.56
CA ALA A 117 15.20 -11.04 -10.25
C ALA A 117 14.74 -9.79 -9.49
N THR A 118 15.34 -9.56 -8.32
CA THR A 118 15.28 -8.28 -7.63
C THR A 118 16.02 -7.26 -8.47
N ARG A 119 15.35 -6.19 -8.92
CA ARG A 119 16.07 -5.07 -9.51
C ARG A 119 17.01 -4.56 -8.43
N GLU A 120 18.32 -4.58 -8.71
CA GLU A 120 19.28 -3.92 -7.84
C GLU A 120 18.72 -2.54 -7.53
N LYS A 121 18.61 -2.21 -6.23
CA LYS A 121 18.32 -0.86 -5.79
C LYS A 121 19.46 0.00 -6.33
N LYS A 122 19.33 0.52 -7.55
CA LYS A 122 20.17 1.60 -8.03
C LYS A 122 20.01 2.66 -6.96
N LYS A 123 21.04 2.83 -6.11
CA LYS A 123 21.10 3.89 -5.10
C LYS A 123 20.59 5.13 -5.80
N GLU A 124 19.50 5.68 -5.28
CA GLU A 124 18.93 6.94 -5.73
C GLU A 124 19.97 8.02 -5.45
N GLN A 125 20.94 8.15 -6.35
CA GLN A 125 21.76 9.33 -6.43
C GLN A 125 20.83 10.41 -6.94
N ILE A 126 20.63 11.41 -6.10
CA ILE A 126 20.15 12.71 -6.53
C ILE A 126 21.17 13.20 -7.56
N VAL A 127 20.88 13.03 -8.85
CA VAL A 127 21.70 13.59 -9.93
C VAL A 127 21.34 15.07 -9.99
N VAL A 128 22.12 15.89 -9.27
CA VAL A 128 22.03 17.35 -9.39
C VAL A 128 22.71 17.75 -10.70
N SER A 129 21.95 17.82 -11.78
CA SER A 129 22.39 18.52 -12.99
C SER A 129 22.38 20.04 -12.73
N PRO A 130 23.36 20.81 -13.25
CA PRO A 130 23.49 22.25 -12.97
C PRO A 130 22.35 23.13 -13.53
N GLN A 131 21.32 22.52 -14.14
CA GLN A 131 20.14 23.17 -14.68
C GLN A 131 18.89 22.50 -14.12
N GLY A 132 18.45 22.97 -12.96
CA GLY A 132 17.14 22.64 -12.38
C GLY A 132 17.09 21.30 -11.62
N MET A 133 16.42 21.35 -10.47
CA MET A 133 16.14 20.17 -9.64
C MET A 133 14.95 19.40 -10.23
N ASN A 134 15.21 18.29 -10.93
CA ASN A 134 14.20 17.30 -11.26
C ASN A 134 14.12 16.26 -10.13
N VAL A 135 13.13 16.40 -9.24
CA VAL A 135 12.85 15.38 -8.21
C VAL A 135 11.84 14.38 -8.77
N GLU A 136 12.32 13.23 -9.25
CA GLU A 136 11.45 12.13 -9.64
C GLU A 136 11.03 11.33 -8.38
N PHE A 137 9.89 11.68 -7.79
CA PHE A 137 9.31 10.92 -6.69
C PHE A 137 8.73 9.59 -7.21
N LYS A 138 9.51 8.51 -7.15
CA LYS A 138 8.97 7.16 -7.39
C LYS A 138 8.16 6.67 -6.19
N LEU A 139 6.84 6.74 -6.32
CA LEU A 139 5.94 6.14 -5.33
C LEU A 139 6.12 4.62 -5.33
N SER A 140 6.61 4.06 -4.23
CA SER A 140 6.75 2.62 -4.05
C SER A 140 5.39 1.94 -4.23
N LYS A 141 5.30 0.96 -5.14
CA LYS A 141 4.07 0.21 -5.41
C LYS A 141 3.77 -0.75 -4.25
N LYS A 142 3.00 -0.27 -3.27
CA LYS A 142 2.58 -1.07 -2.10
C LYS A 142 1.45 -2.07 -2.38
N LYS A 143 0.99 -2.19 -3.63
CA LYS A 143 -0.12 -3.06 -4.03
C LYS A 143 0.39 -4.38 -4.60
N ILE A 144 -0.34 -5.46 -4.35
CA ILE A 144 -0.05 -6.81 -4.82
C ILE A 144 -1.00 -7.16 -5.96
N SER A 145 -0.49 -7.69 -7.06
CA SER A 145 -1.32 -8.14 -8.18
C SER A 145 -1.93 -9.52 -7.89
N LEU A 146 -3.23 -9.66 -8.13
CA LEU A 146 -3.97 -10.93 -8.08
C LEU A 146 -4.11 -11.58 -9.47
N LYS A 147 -3.62 -10.93 -10.52
CA LYS A 147 -3.64 -11.47 -11.89
C LYS A 147 -2.70 -12.67 -11.99
N ALA A 148 -2.99 -13.57 -12.92
CA ALA A 148 -2.04 -14.62 -13.30
C ALA A 148 -0.77 -13.97 -13.89
N MET A 149 0.38 -14.47 -13.47
CA MET A 149 1.70 -14.01 -13.86
C MET A 149 2.48 -15.20 -14.42
N THR A 150 3.35 -14.90 -15.37
CA THR A 150 4.22 -15.89 -15.99
C THR A 150 5.62 -15.69 -15.45
N LEU A 151 6.19 -16.72 -14.82
CA LEU A 151 7.61 -16.85 -14.52
C LEU A 151 8.27 -17.62 -15.66
N ASN A 152 9.30 -17.04 -16.27
CA ASN A 152 10.10 -17.68 -17.29
C ASN A 152 11.51 -17.86 -16.72
N ASN A 153 11.92 -19.12 -16.54
CA ASN A 153 13.29 -19.42 -16.13
C ASN A 153 14.16 -19.62 -17.37
N ASP A 154 15.40 -19.15 -17.31
CA ASP A 154 16.34 -19.29 -18.42
C ASP A 154 16.64 -20.77 -18.70
N LYS A 155 16.99 -21.09 -19.95
CA LYS A 155 17.32 -22.46 -20.35
C LYS A 155 18.55 -22.93 -19.59
N GLN A 156 18.43 -24.08 -18.93
CA GLN A 156 19.51 -24.66 -18.14
C GLN A 156 19.94 -26.01 -18.68
N LYS A 157 21.24 -26.28 -18.55
CA LYS A 157 21.85 -27.56 -18.88
C LYS A 157 21.78 -28.45 -17.64
N ILE A 158 20.98 -29.49 -17.71
CA ILE A 158 20.85 -30.50 -16.65
C ILE A 158 21.26 -31.86 -17.19
N ASN A 159 21.55 -32.81 -16.31
CA ASN A 159 21.87 -34.18 -16.70
C ASN A 159 20.61 -35.04 -16.58
N ASP A 160 20.32 -35.83 -17.60
CA ASP A 160 19.30 -36.88 -17.53
C ASP A 160 19.79 -38.04 -16.64
N SER A 161 18.92 -39.00 -16.31
CA SER A 161 19.23 -40.18 -15.49
C SER A 161 20.41 -41.01 -16.02
N LEU A 162 20.72 -40.94 -17.32
CA LEU A 162 21.86 -41.61 -17.96
C LEU A 162 23.14 -40.75 -17.99
N GLY A 163 23.13 -39.56 -17.40
CA GLY A 163 24.27 -38.63 -17.40
C GLY A 163 24.42 -37.80 -18.67
N ASN A 164 23.51 -37.93 -19.64
CA ASN A 164 23.52 -37.14 -20.86
C ASN A 164 23.10 -35.69 -20.57
N PRO A 165 23.86 -34.69 -21.04
CA PRO A 165 23.48 -33.30 -20.84
C PRO A 165 22.34 -32.91 -21.79
N ILE A 166 21.23 -32.45 -21.22
CA ILE A 166 20.07 -31.93 -21.94
C ILE A 166 19.82 -30.47 -21.55
N ILE A 167 19.23 -29.70 -22.47
CA ILE A 167 18.89 -28.28 -22.24
C ILE A 167 17.38 -28.16 -22.13
N ILE A 168 16.88 -27.73 -20.98
CA ILE A 168 15.44 -27.56 -20.72
C ILE A 168 15.17 -26.11 -20.31
N GLY A 169 14.04 -25.56 -20.76
CA GLY A 169 13.48 -24.29 -20.27
C GLY A 169 12.09 -24.53 -19.69
N VAL A 170 11.76 -23.84 -18.59
CA VAL A 170 10.49 -24.01 -17.89
C VAL A 170 9.78 -22.68 -17.75
N VAL A 171 8.47 -22.71 -18.03
CA VAL A 171 7.56 -21.59 -17.84
C VAL A 171 6.51 -21.99 -16.82
N VAL A 172 6.38 -21.20 -15.76
CA VAL A 172 5.40 -21.43 -14.69
C VAL A 172 4.38 -20.30 -14.69
N ILE A 173 3.10 -20.65 -14.78
CA ILE A 173 1.99 -19.71 -14.63
C ILE A 173 1.46 -19.82 -13.20
N TRP A 174 1.46 -18.72 -12.47
CA TRP A 174 1.05 -18.68 -11.07
C TRP A 174 0.19 -17.45 -10.77
N LYS A 175 -0.58 -17.49 -9.68
CA LYS A 175 -1.36 -16.34 -9.20
C LYS A 175 -1.39 -16.34 -7.67
N VAL A 176 -1.43 -15.16 -7.06
CA VAL A 176 -1.57 -15.03 -5.61
C VAL A 176 -3.04 -15.30 -5.22
N VAL A 177 -3.28 -16.35 -4.44
CA VAL A 177 -4.62 -16.69 -3.91
C VAL A 177 -4.79 -16.07 -2.52
N ASP A 178 -3.88 -16.38 -1.59
CA ASP A 178 -3.83 -15.83 -0.24
C ASP A 178 -2.68 -14.82 -0.15
N THR A 179 -3.03 -13.55 0.00
CA THR A 179 -2.06 -12.45 0.00
C THR A 179 -1.34 -12.30 1.33
N ALA A 180 -1.98 -12.66 2.43
CA ALA A 180 -1.37 -12.57 3.76
C ALA A 180 -0.26 -13.60 3.88
N LYS A 181 -0.52 -14.85 3.48
CA LYS A 181 0.51 -15.90 3.46
C LYS A 181 1.64 -15.58 2.50
N ALA A 182 1.33 -15.10 1.30
CA ALA A 182 2.36 -14.77 0.31
C ALA A 182 3.34 -13.72 0.82
N VAL A 183 2.85 -12.75 1.62
CA VAL A 183 3.66 -11.62 2.09
C VAL A 183 4.36 -11.88 3.43
N PHE A 184 3.77 -12.67 4.33
CA PHE A 184 4.31 -12.87 5.68
C PHE A 184 5.00 -14.21 5.90
N ASN A 185 4.74 -15.23 5.08
CA ASN A 185 5.39 -16.53 5.26
C ASN A 185 6.77 -16.61 4.60
N VAL A 186 7.04 -15.73 3.63
CA VAL A 186 8.27 -15.74 2.82
C VAL A 186 8.71 -14.32 2.56
N ASP A 187 10.01 -14.07 2.57
CA ASP A 187 10.59 -12.73 2.36
C ASP A 187 10.18 -12.14 1.02
N ASN A 188 10.37 -12.89 -0.07
CA ASN A 188 9.89 -12.52 -1.39
C ASN A 188 9.31 -13.74 -2.11
N TYR A 189 7.98 -13.78 -2.23
CA TYR A 189 7.30 -14.92 -2.83
C TYR A 189 7.60 -15.11 -4.33
N ILE A 190 7.98 -14.06 -5.07
CA ILE A 190 8.34 -14.18 -6.50
C ILE A 190 9.70 -14.85 -6.62
N GLU A 191 10.68 -14.39 -5.85
CA GLU A 191 12.02 -14.98 -5.80
C GLU A 191 11.97 -16.43 -5.29
N TYR A 192 11.16 -16.69 -4.26
CA TYR A 192 10.95 -18.04 -3.74
C TYR A 192 10.41 -19.02 -4.78
N ILE A 193 9.40 -18.63 -5.57
CA ILE A 193 8.88 -19.48 -6.66
C ILE A 193 9.98 -19.71 -7.71
N SER A 194 10.78 -18.69 -8.02
CA SER A 194 11.91 -18.83 -8.96
C SER A 194 12.94 -19.85 -8.47
N ILE A 195 13.41 -19.71 -7.23
CA ILE A 195 14.39 -20.61 -6.60
C ILE A 195 13.85 -22.04 -6.52
N GLN A 196 12.58 -22.21 -6.12
CA GLN A 196 11.99 -23.54 -6.02
C GLN A 196 11.79 -24.20 -7.38
N THR A 197 11.48 -23.41 -8.41
CA THR A 197 11.39 -23.91 -9.79
C THR A 197 12.78 -24.34 -10.30
N ASP A 198 13.83 -23.56 -9.99
CA ASP A 198 15.22 -23.92 -10.30
C ASP A 198 15.64 -25.23 -9.62
N ALA A 199 15.38 -25.33 -8.31
CA ALA A 199 15.74 -26.50 -7.51
C ALA A 199 14.98 -27.76 -7.94
N SER A 200 13.73 -27.63 -8.39
CA SER A 200 12.93 -28.76 -8.88
C SER A 200 13.34 -29.22 -10.28
N LEU A 201 14.04 -28.39 -11.06
CA LEU A 201 14.52 -28.73 -12.40
C LEU A 201 15.85 -29.50 -12.37
N ARG A 202 16.67 -29.28 -11.35
CA ARG A 202 17.99 -29.90 -11.19
C ARG A 202 17.89 -31.35 -10.74
#